data_AF-A0A5W6YG20-F1
#
_entry.id   AF-A0A5W6YG20-F1
#
_cell.length_a   1.000
_cell.length_b   1.000
_cell.length_c   1.000
_cell.angle_alpha   90.00
_cell.angle_beta   90.00
_cell.angle_gamma   90.00
#
_symmetry.space_group_name_H-M   'P 1'
#
loop_
_entity.id
_entity.type
_entity.pdbx_description
1 polymer ?
#
loop_
_entity_poly.entity_id
_entity_poly.type
_entity_poly.pdbx_seq_one_letter_code
_entity_poly.pdbx_strand_id
1 'polypeptide(L)' 'MSIREITAGSDVSGLVEAGTVQVSGLSTVTEVTEALAKKAEAEGGVAFKVTACGGNNKMFGNAIYYVNA' A
#
# COMPACT_ATOMS: atom_id res chain seq x y z
N MET A 1 4.15 -7.62 10.59
CA MET A 1 3.95 -8.73 9.63
C MET A 1 3.93 -8.05 8.25
N SER A 2 3.54 -8.69 7.16
CA SER A 2 3.27 -7.93 5.92
C SER A 2 1.79 -8.09 5.62
N ILE A 3 1.05 -6.98 5.66
CA ILE A 3 -0.37 -6.92 5.33
C ILE A 3 -0.62 -7.36 3.88
N ARG A 4 -1.85 -7.77 3.55
CA ARG A 4 -2.16 -8.36 2.24
C ARG A 4 -2.15 -7.32 1.12
N GLU A 5 -1.45 -7.58 0.01
CA GLU A 5 -1.56 -6.75 -1.19
C GLU A 5 -2.81 -7.13 -2.00
N ILE A 6 -3.62 -6.14 -2.37
CA ILE A 6 -4.81 -6.25 -3.22
C ILE A 6 -4.41 -5.83 -4.63
N THR A 7 -4.58 -6.74 -5.60
CA THR A 7 -4.41 -6.47 -7.04
C THR A 7 -5.78 -6.39 -7.73
N ALA A 8 -5.81 -5.90 -8.97
CA ALA A 8 -7.04 -5.87 -9.75
C ALA A 8 -7.61 -7.29 -9.92
N GLY A 9 -8.75 -7.57 -9.30
CA GLY A 9 -9.39 -8.89 -9.28
C GLY A 9 -9.29 -9.64 -7.94
N SER A 10 -8.61 -9.08 -6.94
CA SER A 10 -8.62 -9.65 -5.59
C SER A 10 -9.95 -9.37 -4.88
N ASP A 11 -10.48 -10.38 -4.20
CA ASP A 11 -11.67 -10.23 -3.36
C ASP A 11 -11.38 -9.29 -2.18
N VAL A 12 -12.07 -8.14 -2.22
CA VAL A 12 -12.09 -7.12 -1.15
C VAL A 12 -13.42 -7.14 -0.38
N SER A 13 -14.22 -8.20 -0.57
CA SER A 13 -15.49 -8.38 0.15
C SER A 13 -15.25 -8.42 1.66
N GLY A 14 -15.86 -7.48 2.39
CA GLY A 14 -15.65 -7.32 3.83
C GLY A 14 -14.47 -6.41 4.22
N LEU A 15 -13.87 -5.71 3.26
CA LEU A 15 -12.86 -4.69 3.50
C LEU A 15 -13.42 -3.30 3.16
N VAL A 16 -13.09 -2.31 3.99
CA VAL A 16 -13.46 -0.90 3.79
C VAL A 16 -12.19 -0.08 3.58
N GLU A 17 -12.24 0.84 2.61
CA GLU A 17 -11.18 1.83 2.40
C GLU A 17 -11.10 2.74 3.63
N ALA A 18 -10.00 2.62 4.38
CA ALA A 18 -9.77 3.44 5.56
C ALA A 18 -9.02 4.72 5.21
N GLY A 19 -8.08 4.66 4.27
CA GLY A 19 -7.34 5.83 3.83
C GLY A 19 -6.24 5.53 2.82
N THR A 20 -5.42 6.53 2.54
CA THR A 20 -4.27 6.42 1.65
C THR A 20 -2.95 6.62 2.40
N VAL A 21 -1.94 5.85 2.01
CA VAL A 21 -0.56 5.99 2.47
C VAL A 21 0.35 6.26 1.27
N GLN A 22 1.32 7.13 1.50
CA GLN A 22 2.24 7.58 0.47
C GLN A 22 3.67 7.55 0.99
N VAL A 23 4.59 7.12 0.12
CA VAL A 23 6.02 7.05 0.39
C VAL A 23 6.78 7.70 -0.76
N SER A 24 7.93 8.27 -0.42
CA SER A 24 8.73 9.04 -1.36
C SER A 24 10.20 8.93 -1.00
N GLY A 25 11.05 8.98 -2.01
CA GLY A 25 12.49 9.10 -1.81
C GLY A 25 13.22 7.76 -1.71
N LEU A 26 12.61 6.68 -2.21
CA LEU A 26 13.16 5.32 -2.18
C LEU A 26 13.90 4.99 -3.49
N SER A 27 14.72 3.95 -3.48
CA SER A 27 15.58 3.63 -4.65
C SER A 27 14.97 2.55 -5.53
N THR A 28 14.14 1.67 -4.96
CA THR A 28 13.57 0.51 -5.66
C THR A 28 12.06 0.40 -5.46
N VAL A 29 11.38 -0.29 -6.40
CA VAL A 29 9.95 -0.64 -6.28
C VAL A 29 9.70 -1.49 -5.03
N THR A 30 10.60 -2.41 -4.72
CA THR A 30 10.48 -3.28 -3.54
C THR A 30 10.46 -2.48 -2.24
N GLU A 31 11.41 -1.55 -2.07
CA GLU A 31 11.41 -0.67 -0.90
C GLU A 31 10.14 0.16 -0.79
N VAL A 32 9.61 0.64 -1.93
CA VAL A 32 8.34 1.38 -1.98
C VAL A 32 7.20 0.52 -1.46
N THR A 33 7.04 -0.69 -1.99
CA THR A 33 5.97 -1.61 -1.57
C THR A 33 6.09 -1.97 -0.09
N GLU A 34 7.31 -2.28 0.39
CA GLU A 34 7.54 -2.58 1.81
C GLU A 34 7.24 -1.39 2.72
N ALA A 35 7.64 -0.18 2.32
CA ALA A 35 7.38 1.03 3.10
C ALA A 35 5.88 1.38 3.12
N LEU A 36 5.16 1.19 2.00
CA LEU A 36 3.71 1.35 1.94
C LEU A 36 3.01 0.34 2.84
N ALA A 37 3.39 -0.94 2.77
CA ALA A 37 2.82 -1.99 3.60
C ALA A 37 3.04 -1.70 5.08
N LYS A 38 4.24 -1.28 5.49
CA LYS A 38 4.53 -0.89 6.88
C LYS A 38 3.70 0.29 7.36
N LYS A 39 3.53 1.33 6.53
CA LYS A 39 2.69 2.48 6.87
C LYS A 39 1.22 2.08 7.01
N ALA A 40 0.71 1.31 6.06
CA ALA A 40 -0.65 0.81 6.11
C ALA A 40 -0.88 -0.11 7.33
N GLU A 41 0.06 -0.98 7.68
CA GLU A 41 -0.01 -1.79 8.91
C GLU A 41 -0.01 -0.92 10.17
N ALA A 42 0.82 0.12 10.22
CA ALA A 42 0.89 1.05 11.35
C ALA A 42 -0.41 1.85 11.54
N GLU A 43 -1.13 2.14 10.45
CA GLU A 43 -2.46 2.76 10.47
C GLU A 43 -3.59 1.78 10.84
N GLY A 44 -3.28 0.49 11.03
CA GLY A 44 -4.25 -0.56 11.34
C GLY A 44 -4.89 -1.22 10.11
N GLY A 45 -4.35 -0.95 8.91
CA GLY A 45 -4.75 -1.61 7.68
C GLY A 45 -4.44 -3.11 7.71
N VAL A 46 -5.39 -3.91 7.23
CA VAL A 46 -5.24 -5.37 7.08
C VAL A 46 -4.86 -5.76 5.65
N ALA A 47 -5.15 -4.86 4.71
CA ALA A 47 -4.77 -5.00 3.32
C ALA A 47 -4.43 -3.63 2.72
N PHE A 48 -3.70 -3.62 1.61
CA PHE A 48 -3.36 -2.41 0.88
C PHE A 48 -3.36 -2.65 -0.62
N LYS A 49 -3.66 -1.61 -1.41
CA LYS A 49 -3.66 -1.63 -2.87
C LYS A 49 -2.74 -0.53 -3.37
N VAL A 50 -1.68 -0.90 -4.06
CA VAL A 50 -0.80 0.07 -4.71
C VAL A 50 -1.55 0.69 -5.89
N THR A 51 -1.79 2.00 -5.83
CA THR A 51 -2.44 2.75 -6.91
C THR A 51 -1.43 3.35 -7.87
N ALA A 52 -0.24 3.71 -7.36
CA ALA A 52 0.84 4.23 -8.16
C ALA A 52 2.19 3.84 -7.55
N CYS A 53 3.12 3.39 -8.39
CA CYS A 53 4.51 3.19 -8.01
C CYS A 53 5.39 3.57 -9.19
N GLY A 54 6.30 4.53 -9.00
CA GLY A 54 7.21 4.96 -10.06
C GLY A 54 8.02 6.20 -9.71
N GLY A 55 8.99 6.50 -10.55
CA GLY A 55 9.80 7.71 -10.46
C GLY A 55 11.05 7.63 -11.32
N ASN A 56 11.54 8.79 -11.79
CA ASN A 56 12.65 8.87 -12.75
C ASN A 56 14.04 8.88 -12.09
N ASN A 57 14.11 9.32 -10.82
CA ASN A 57 15.38 9.43 -10.07
C ASN A 57 15.25 8.89 -8.64
N LYS A 58 14.12 9.18 -7.98
CA LYS A 58 13.69 8.51 -6.76
C LYS A 58 12.31 7.92 -6.99
N MET A 59 12.05 6.79 -6.34
CA MET A 59 10.78 6.10 -6.40
C MET A 59 9.79 6.73 -5.43
N PHE A 60 8.55 6.85 -5.90
CA PHE A 60 7.39 7.28 -5.15
C PHE A 60 6.34 6.19 -5.22
N GLY A 61 5.60 6.02 -4.13
CA GLY A 61 4.52 5.07 -4.04
C GLY A 61 3.31 5.68 -3.38
N ASN A 62 2.15 5.32 -3.90
CA ASN A 62 0.87 5.61 -3.28
C ASN A 62 0.06 4.31 -3.20
N ALA A 63 -0.55 4.06 -2.05
CA ALA A 63 -1.42 2.94 -1.84
C ALA A 63 -2.63 3.33 -1.00
N ILE A 64 -3.77 2.71 -1.28
CA ILE A 64 -4.96 2.75 -0.42
C ILE A 64 -4.85 1.59 0.57
N TYR A 65 -5.09 1.83 1.84
CA TYR A 65 -5.18 0.76 2.83
C TYR A 65 -6.63 0.49 3.23
N TYR A 66 -6.89 -0.76 3.56
CA TYR A 66 -8.21 -1.27 3.85
C TYR A 66 -8.21 -1.88 5.25
N VAL A 67 -9.32 -1.69 5.97
CA VAL A 67 -9.60 -2.29 7.28
C VAL A 67 -10.75 -3.28 7.16
N ASN A 68 -10.95 -4.14 8.16
CA ASN A 68 -12.14 -4.98 8.21
C ASN A 68 -13.39 -4.09 8.37
N ALA A 69 -14.44 -4.42 7.62
CA ALA A 69 -15.77 -3.79 7.72
C ALA A 69 -16.45 -4.04 9.07
#